data_AF-A0A9D5PDU6-F1
#
_entry.id   AF-A0A9D5PDU6-F1
#
_cell.length_a   1.000
_cell.length_b   1.000
_cell.length_c   1.000
_cell.angle_alpha   90.00
_cell.angle_beta   90.00
_cell.angle_gamma   90.00
#
_symmetry.space_group_name_H-M   'P 1'
#
loop_
_entity.id
_entity.type
_entity.pdbx_description
1 polymer ?
#
loop_
_entity_poly.entity_id
_entity_poly.type
_entity_poly.pdbx_seq_one_letter_code
_entity_poly.pdbx_strand_id
1 'polypeptide(L)'
;MERKNFAFISYNHKDVKWAKWLQKNLENYKLPTEIHNEFEDSRFIRPVFRDQTDLNTGVLGNVLRDNLEASKYLIVLCSPNSAKSEWVSKEVQSFIEWGRLDCIIPLIVDGQPNCYNPDLECFPRYLKEYTQSHPEAELLGVSIAEVGQEKAFVRVVSKMLGVSFDTLWKRHERERRRRIILNILSGIAAAFLLYWFALPVQLTMKLNDSQHQLPFGTTADGYGGILTVDGNDYYLTKLDTVIELHSVAGFHRLGSVDVQFVAPYYDTLRTSINIGSGMSANLNIGLTRDDTFRYFSGQVLDFESGTPVANATFSIDGGSFSTTTDENGRFCIDLPIGAQRECKDVTISADGYATFESAEEVVAQDVTYMLHK
;
A
#
# COMPACT_ATOMS: atom_id res chain seq x y z
N MET A 1 -48.91 29.16 16.64
CA MET A 1 -47.63 29.68 16.13
C MET A 1 -46.85 28.53 15.55
N GLU A 2 -46.29 28.68 14.36
CA GLU A 2 -45.52 27.63 13.67
C GLU A 2 -44.16 27.47 14.38
N ARG A 3 -43.86 26.26 14.85
CA ARG A 3 -42.58 25.95 15.48
C ARG A 3 -41.50 25.89 14.39
N LYS A 4 -40.36 26.54 14.62
CA LYS A 4 -39.27 26.66 13.63
C LYS A 4 -38.00 25.97 14.06
N ASN A 5 -37.83 25.70 15.36
CA ASN A 5 -36.63 25.11 15.92
C ASN A 5 -36.93 23.74 16.51
N PHE A 6 -36.04 22.77 16.29
CA PHE A 6 -36.19 21.43 16.85
C PHE A 6 -35.97 21.47 18.37
N ALA A 7 -34.94 22.16 18.83
CA ALA A 7 -34.63 22.29 20.25
C ALA A 7 -33.99 23.64 20.58
N PHE A 8 -34.22 24.09 21.81
CA PHE A 8 -33.52 25.19 22.46
C PHE A 8 -32.62 24.64 23.57
N ILE A 9 -31.37 25.06 23.63
CA ILE A 9 -30.44 24.70 24.71
C ILE A 9 -30.33 25.89 25.67
N SER A 10 -30.84 25.70 26.88
CA SER A 10 -30.76 26.65 28.00
C SER A 10 -29.63 26.26 28.95
N TYR A 11 -28.75 27.21 29.26
CA TYR A 11 -27.56 26.97 30.08
C TYR A 11 -26.96 28.28 30.63
N ASN A 12 -26.15 28.17 31.67
CA ASN A 12 -25.33 29.29 32.14
C ASN A 12 -24.07 29.45 31.27
N HIS A 13 -23.62 30.68 30.99
CA HIS A 13 -22.40 30.95 30.19
C HIS A 13 -21.15 30.15 30.64
N LYS A 14 -21.03 29.83 31.93
CA LYS A 14 -19.92 29.00 32.46
C LYS A 14 -19.91 27.58 31.90
N ASP A 15 -21.07 27.08 31.45
CA ASP A 15 -21.28 25.74 30.90
C ASP A 15 -21.27 25.73 29.36
N VAL A 16 -20.79 26.80 28.72
CA VAL A 16 -20.76 26.96 27.25
C VAL A 16 -20.08 25.81 26.52
N LYS A 17 -19.08 25.18 27.14
CA LYS A 17 -18.39 24.02 26.56
C LYS A 17 -19.35 22.85 26.32
N TRP A 18 -20.20 22.56 27.31
CA TRP A 18 -21.23 21.53 27.21
C TRP A 18 -22.31 21.89 26.21
N ALA A 19 -22.75 23.15 26.17
CA ALA A 19 -23.75 23.61 25.21
C ALA A 19 -23.27 23.51 23.76
N LYS A 20 -22.02 23.91 23.49
CA LYS A 20 -21.40 23.74 22.16
C LYS A 20 -21.24 22.28 21.76
N TRP A 21 -20.81 21.43 22.71
CA TRP A 21 -20.72 19.99 22.48
C TRP A 21 -22.08 19.40 22.12
N LEU A 22 -23.12 19.72 22.89
CA LEU A 22 -24.46 19.18 22.67
C LEU A 22 -25.03 19.65 21.33
N GLN A 23 -24.96 20.95 21.04
CA GLN A 23 -25.43 21.52 19.77
C GLN A 23 -24.77 20.82 18.59
N LYS A 24 -23.43 20.71 18.59
CA LYS A 24 -22.67 20.06 17.52
C LYS A 24 -23.08 18.60 17.33
N ASN A 25 -23.28 17.85 18.41
CA ASN A 25 -23.66 16.44 18.30
C ASN A 25 -25.09 16.27 17.80
N LEU A 26 -26.05 17.09 18.25
CA LEU A 26 -27.43 17.06 17.78
C LEU A 26 -27.50 17.39 16.28
N GLU A 27 -26.87 18.48 15.85
CA GLU A 27 -26.90 18.91 14.45
C GLU A 27 -26.23 17.89 13.52
N ASN A 28 -25.24 17.12 13.99
CA ASN A 28 -24.57 16.08 13.20
C ASN A 28 -25.21 14.70 13.34
N TYR A 29 -26.23 14.55 14.19
CA TYR A 29 -26.89 13.28 14.39
C TYR A 29 -27.81 12.95 13.23
N LYS A 30 -27.55 11.81 12.58
CA LYS A 30 -28.38 11.31 11.48
C LYS A 30 -29.54 10.46 12.01
N LEU A 31 -30.76 10.91 11.75
CA LEU A 31 -31.98 10.22 12.10
C LEU A 31 -32.05 8.81 11.48
N PRO A 32 -32.75 7.86 12.13
CA PRO A 32 -33.16 6.60 11.49
C PRO A 32 -33.89 6.82 10.18
N THR A 33 -33.71 5.91 9.23
CA THR A 33 -34.29 6.02 7.87
C THR A 33 -35.82 6.12 7.91
N GLU A 34 -36.44 5.61 8.96
CA GLU A 34 -37.89 5.62 9.21
C GLU A 34 -38.40 6.96 9.78
N ILE A 35 -37.51 7.83 10.27
CA ILE A 35 -37.86 9.09 10.95
C ILE A 35 -37.33 10.27 10.14
N HIS A 36 -38.21 11.17 9.73
CA HIS A 36 -37.86 12.42 9.06
C HIS A 36 -38.04 13.61 10.01
N ASN A 37 -37.22 14.64 9.82
CA ASN A 37 -37.37 15.88 10.57
C ASN A 37 -38.55 16.69 10.03
N GLU A 38 -39.47 17.03 10.92
CA GLU A 38 -40.70 17.81 10.65
C GLU A 38 -40.43 19.27 10.21
N PHE A 39 -39.24 19.83 10.48
CA PHE A 39 -38.96 21.26 10.29
C PHE A 39 -38.20 21.61 9.00
N GLU A 40 -37.27 20.76 8.56
CA GLU A 40 -36.42 21.02 7.38
C GLU A 40 -36.49 19.90 6.33
N ASP A 41 -37.40 18.92 6.50
CA ASP A 41 -37.44 17.67 5.70
C ASP A 41 -36.04 17.03 5.57
N SER A 42 -35.28 17.13 6.66
CA SER A 42 -33.89 16.70 6.72
C SER A 42 -33.76 15.42 7.55
N ARG A 43 -32.66 14.68 7.35
CA ARG A 43 -32.33 13.52 8.18
C ARG A 43 -31.52 13.89 9.42
N PHE A 44 -31.55 15.15 9.85
CA PHE A 44 -30.73 15.67 10.94
C PHE A 44 -31.60 16.39 11.97
N ILE A 45 -31.13 16.46 13.22
CA ILE A 45 -31.81 17.22 14.27
C ILE A 45 -31.39 18.70 14.12
N ARG A 46 -32.08 19.42 13.22
CA ARG A 46 -31.83 20.84 12.89
C ARG A 46 -33.14 21.59 12.65
N PRO A 47 -33.21 22.90 12.93
CA PRO A 47 -32.19 23.71 13.59
C PRO A 47 -32.22 23.53 15.12
N VAL A 48 -31.06 23.61 15.77
CA VAL A 48 -30.92 23.60 17.24
C VAL A 48 -30.39 24.95 17.67
N PHE A 49 -31.20 25.70 18.41
CA PHE A 49 -30.81 27.01 18.93
C PHE A 49 -30.14 26.87 20.29
N ARG A 50 -29.11 27.67 20.54
CA ARG A 50 -28.38 27.72 21.80
C ARG A 50 -28.41 29.16 22.29
N ASP A 51 -28.78 29.34 23.56
CA ASP A 51 -28.74 30.65 24.19
C ASP A 51 -27.33 31.27 24.07
N GLN A 52 -27.19 32.47 23.51
CA GLN A 52 -25.92 33.20 23.50
C GLN A 52 -25.99 34.20 24.66
N THR A 53 -25.63 33.73 25.86
CA THR A 53 -25.58 34.53 27.08
C THR A 53 -24.39 35.51 27.10
N ASP A 54 -24.28 36.33 26.05
CA ASP A 54 -23.55 37.61 26.07
C ASP A 54 -24.58 38.73 25.99
N LEU A 55 -25.09 39.10 27.16
CA LEU A 55 -26.03 40.20 27.35
C LEU A 55 -25.35 41.52 27.00
N ASN A 56 -25.59 42.01 25.78
CA ASN A 56 -25.61 43.43 25.47
C ASN A 56 -26.78 43.73 24.54
N THR A 57 -27.64 44.65 24.99
CA THR A 57 -28.78 45.30 24.28
C THR A 57 -30.12 44.55 24.27
N GLY A 58 -31.19 45.26 24.67
CA GLY A 58 -32.57 44.74 24.84
C GLY A 58 -33.26 44.26 23.57
N VAL A 59 -32.64 44.40 22.39
CA VAL A 59 -33.13 43.82 21.13
C VAL A 59 -32.90 42.30 21.10
N LEU A 60 -31.85 41.80 21.76
CA LEU A 60 -31.50 40.38 21.77
C LEU A 60 -32.43 39.53 22.66
N GLY A 61 -32.98 40.12 23.73
CA GLY A 61 -33.89 39.41 24.66
C GLY A 61 -35.21 38.98 24.00
N ASN A 62 -35.75 39.80 23.09
CA ASN A 62 -36.96 39.46 22.33
C ASN A 62 -36.67 38.32 21.34
N VAL A 63 -35.54 38.38 20.63
CA VAL A 63 -35.11 37.31 19.71
C VAL A 63 -34.94 35.98 20.45
N LEU A 64 -34.37 36.02 21.65
CA LEU A 64 -34.17 34.82 22.46
C LEU A 64 -35.49 34.20 22.91
N ARG A 65 -36.44 35.03 23.34
CA ARG A 65 -37.79 34.61 23.73
C ARG A 65 -38.59 34.07 22.54
N ASP A 66 -38.49 34.71 21.38
CA ASP A 66 -39.10 34.25 20.13
C ASP A 66 -38.55 32.87 19.73
N ASN A 67 -37.23 32.67 19.87
CA ASN A 67 -36.60 31.37 19.59
C ASN A 67 -36.99 30.30 20.61
N LEU A 68 -37.15 30.67 21.89
CA LEU A 68 -37.64 29.78 22.93
C LEU A 68 -39.08 29.32 22.62
N GLU A 69 -39.97 30.25 22.28
CA GLU A 69 -41.35 29.97 21.89
C GLU A 69 -41.43 29.09 20.62
N ALA A 70 -40.59 29.39 19.63
CA ALA A 70 -40.53 28.66 18.36
C ALA A 70 -39.87 27.27 18.45
N SER A 71 -39.25 26.90 19.58
CA SER A 71 -38.55 25.61 19.75
C SER A 71 -39.48 24.51 20.21
N LYS A 72 -39.37 23.27 19.69
CA LYS A 72 -40.18 22.09 20.09
C LYS A 72 -39.75 21.50 21.44
N TYR A 73 -38.45 21.37 21.68
CA TYR A 73 -37.90 20.87 22.95
C TYR A 73 -37.08 21.94 23.66
N LEU A 74 -37.07 21.90 24.99
CA LEU A 74 -36.15 22.68 25.84
C LEU A 74 -35.16 21.71 26.49
N ILE A 75 -33.89 21.80 26.12
CA ILE A 75 -32.83 21.03 26.76
C ILE A 75 -32.15 21.94 27.78
N VAL A 76 -32.26 21.59 29.05
CA VAL A 76 -31.72 22.38 30.16
C VAL A 76 -30.41 21.73 30.60
N LEU A 77 -29.29 22.46 30.49
CA LEU A 77 -28.02 22.00 31.07
C LEU A 77 -28.04 22.26 32.57
N CYS A 78 -28.27 21.21 33.35
CA CYS A 78 -28.32 21.25 34.80
C CYS A 78 -26.90 21.19 35.37
N SER A 79 -26.54 22.24 36.12
CA SER A 79 -25.25 22.44 36.78
C SER A 79 -25.45 23.36 38.00
N PRO A 80 -24.50 23.42 38.94
CA PRO A 80 -24.52 24.41 40.03
C PRO A 80 -24.59 25.87 39.54
N ASN A 81 -24.10 26.14 38.32
CA ASN A 81 -24.19 27.48 37.72
C ASN A 81 -25.59 27.77 37.17
N SER A 82 -26.23 26.79 36.55
CA SER A 82 -27.61 26.90 36.06
C SER A 82 -28.63 26.96 37.19
N ALA A 83 -28.38 26.26 38.30
CA ALA A 83 -29.21 26.31 39.52
C ALA A 83 -29.32 27.74 40.07
N LYS A 84 -28.24 28.53 39.99
CA LYS A 84 -28.14 29.92 40.45
C LYS A 84 -28.59 30.95 39.41
N SER A 85 -28.95 30.53 38.18
CA SER A 85 -29.29 31.43 37.09
C SER A 85 -30.78 31.78 37.05
N GLU A 86 -31.11 33.06 37.27
CA GLU A 86 -32.49 33.54 37.13
C GLU A 86 -33.01 33.40 35.70
N TRP A 87 -32.14 33.57 34.70
CA TRP A 87 -32.52 33.50 33.30
C TRP A 87 -32.96 32.08 32.92
N VAL A 88 -32.14 31.08 33.22
CA VAL A 88 -32.45 29.66 32.99
C VAL A 88 -33.74 29.28 33.73
N SER A 89 -33.91 29.75 34.95
CA SER A 89 -35.15 29.51 35.72
C SER A 89 -36.39 30.12 35.05
N LYS A 90 -36.30 31.32 34.48
CA LYS A 90 -37.40 31.98 33.74
C LYS A 90 -37.74 31.27 32.43
N GLU A 91 -36.75 30.74 31.73
CA GLU A 91 -36.98 29.97 30.50
C GLU A 91 -37.71 28.65 30.80
N VAL A 92 -37.29 27.94 31.85
CA VAL A 92 -37.99 26.74 32.34
C VAL A 92 -39.42 27.07 32.76
N GLN A 93 -39.60 28.13 33.55
CA GLN A 93 -40.92 28.60 33.97
C GLN A 93 -41.83 28.85 32.78
N SER A 94 -41.35 29.59 31.77
CA SER A 94 -42.11 29.89 30.56
C SER A 94 -42.55 28.62 29.83
N PHE A 95 -41.67 27.63 29.71
CA PHE A 95 -42.00 26.35 29.04
C PHE A 95 -43.05 25.54 29.78
N ILE A 96 -42.99 25.53 31.12
CA ILE A 96 -43.98 24.86 31.97
C ILE A 96 -45.34 25.58 31.88
N GLU A 97 -45.35 26.91 31.96
CA GLU A 97 -46.56 27.74 31.84
C GLU A 97 -47.23 27.57 30.47
N TRP A 98 -46.47 27.30 29.41
CA TRP A 98 -47.01 26.96 28.08
C TRP A 98 -47.57 25.53 27.98
N GLY A 99 -47.55 24.75 29.06
CA GLY A 99 -48.05 23.37 29.10
C GLY A 99 -47.13 22.37 28.40
N ARG A 100 -45.81 22.63 28.36
CA ARG A 100 -44.84 21.86 27.56
C ARG A 100 -43.84 21.09 28.42
N LEU A 101 -44.28 20.68 29.59
CA LEU A 101 -43.47 19.96 30.58
C LEU A 101 -42.77 18.73 29.98
N ASP A 102 -43.50 17.92 29.19
CA ASP A 102 -42.99 16.70 28.56
C ASP A 102 -41.90 16.95 27.51
N CYS A 103 -41.77 18.20 27.05
CA CYS A 103 -40.77 18.64 26.08
C CYS A 103 -39.51 19.20 26.76
N ILE A 104 -39.45 19.23 28.09
CA ILE A 104 -38.27 19.63 28.85
C ILE A 104 -37.38 18.40 29.08
N ILE A 105 -36.10 18.53 28.73
CA ILE A 105 -35.10 17.47 28.86
C ILE A 105 -33.96 18.00 29.75
N PRO A 106 -33.95 17.67 31.06
CA PRO A 106 -32.85 18.03 31.93
C PRO A 106 -31.62 17.15 31.63
N LEU A 107 -30.51 17.77 31.26
CA LEU A 107 -29.21 17.13 31.06
C LEU A 107 -28.25 17.58 32.16
N ILE A 108 -27.96 16.69 33.11
CA ILE A 108 -27.09 16.99 34.25
C ILE A 108 -25.64 16.84 33.82
N VAL A 109 -24.95 17.97 33.74
CA VAL A 109 -23.53 18.05 33.36
C VAL A 109 -22.62 18.06 34.59
N ASP A 110 -23.12 18.58 35.72
CA ASP A 110 -22.43 18.64 37.02
C ASP A 110 -23.45 18.81 38.15
N GLY A 111 -23.06 18.50 39.39
CA GLY A 111 -23.91 18.58 40.58
C GLY A 111 -24.93 17.43 40.72
N GLN A 112 -25.83 17.57 41.68
CA GLN A 112 -26.84 16.58 42.07
C GLN A 112 -28.23 17.22 42.07
N PRO A 113 -29.23 16.56 41.46
CA PRO A 113 -30.59 17.08 41.43
C PRO A 113 -31.23 16.99 42.82
N ASN A 114 -32.02 17.99 43.19
CA ASN A 114 -32.72 18.04 44.48
C ASN A 114 -31.79 17.94 45.69
N CYS A 115 -30.56 18.45 45.58
CA CYS A 115 -29.60 18.46 46.67
C CYS A 115 -30.04 19.44 47.77
N TYR A 116 -29.84 19.05 49.04
CA TYR A 116 -30.03 19.95 50.17
C TYR A 116 -28.95 21.04 50.22
N ASN A 117 -27.74 20.70 49.78
CA ASN A 117 -26.63 21.65 49.68
C ASN A 117 -26.81 22.54 48.43
N PRO A 118 -27.01 23.86 48.58
CA PRO A 118 -27.20 24.78 47.45
C PRO A 118 -26.03 24.84 46.47
N ASP A 119 -24.81 24.50 46.91
CA ASP A 119 -23.63 24.53 46.06
C ASP A 119 -23.48 23.30 45.17
N LEU A 120 -24.18 22.21 45.49
CA LEU A 120 -24.20 20.98 44.69
C LEU A 120 -25.49 20.81 43.90
N GLU A 121 -26.53 21.61 44.18
CA GLU A 121 -27.78 21.58 43.42
C GLU A 121 -27.54 21.87 41.94
N CYS A 122 -28.14 21.09 41.03
CA CYS A 122 -27.99 21.29 39.60
C CYS A 122 -29.27 21.74 38.89
N PHE A 123 -30.44 21.59 39.52
CA PHE A 123 -31.71 22.02 38.94
C PHE A 123 -31.93 23.52 39.11
N PRO A 124 -32.33 24.23 38.03
CA PRO A 124 -32.82 25.60 38.13
C PRO A 124 -33.93 25.71 39.16
N ARG A 125 -33.99 26.84 39.87
CA ARG A 125 -34.91 27.06 40.99
C ARG A 125 -36.36 26.63 40.68
N TYR A 126 -36.92 27.10 39.57
CA TYR A 126 -38.30 26.76 39.19
C TYR A 126 -38.47 25.27 38.86
N LEU A 127 -37.47 24.65 38.21
CA LEU A 127 -37.50 23.20 37.92
C LEU A 127 -37.49 22.38 39.23
N LYS A 128 -36.63 22.77 40.18
CA LYS A 128 -36.55 22.15 41.50
C LYS A 128 -37.88 22.26 42.24
N GLU A 129 -38.40 23.47 42.39
CA GLU A 129 -39.69 23.73 43.06
C GLU A 129 -40.84 22.96 42.39
N TYR A 130 -40.84 22.87 41.06
CA TYR A 130 -41.84 22.10 40.32
C TYR A 130 -41.74 20.59 40.57
N THR A 131 -40.53 20.01 40.48
CA THR A 131 -40.32 18.57 40.73
C THR A 131 -40.56 18.17 42.19
N GLN A 132 -40.38 19.08 43.14
CA GLN A 132 -40.69 18.84 44.55
C GLN A 132 -42.19 18.89 44.83
N SER A 133 -42.92 19.78 44.15
CA SER A 133 -44.38 19.90 44.29
C SER A 133 -45.16 18.84 43.52
N HIS A 134 -44.56 18.25 42.49
CA HIS A 134 -45.16 17.21 41.63
C HIS A 134 -44.23 16.00 41.52
N PRO A 135 -44.07 15.18 42.58
CA PRO A 135 -43.18 14.00 42.56
C PRO A 135 -43.56 12.95 41.52
N GLU A 136 -44.81 12.96 41.05
CA GLU A 136 -45.35 12.09 40.00
C GLU A 136 -44.89 12.49 38.59
N ALA A 137 -44.38 13.71 38.40
CA ALA A 137 -43.81 14.13 37.13
C ALA A 137 -42.49 13.38 36.90
N GLU A 138 -42.45 12.46 35.93
CA GLU A 138 -41.27 11.67 35.54
C GLU A 138 -40.18 12.51 34.83
N LEU A 139 -39.86 13.68 35.37
CA LEU A 139 -38.78 14.56 34.91
C LEU A 139 -37.44 14.11 35.48
N LEU A 140 -37.04 12.88 35.14
CA LEU A 140 -35.74 12.33 35.49
C LEU A 140 -34.66 12.91 34.56
N GLY A 141 -33.76 13.70 35.14
CA GLY A 141 -32.62 14.24 34.43
C GLY A 141 -31.64 13.15 33.97
N VAL A 142 -30.99 13.38 32.82
CA VAL A 142 -29.95 12.49 32.30
C VAL A 142 -28.59 12.92 32.84
N SER A 143 -27.98 12.12 33.70
CA SER A 143 -26.66 12.42 34.29
C SER A 143 -25.49 11.94 33.43
N ILE A 144 -24.66 12.87 32.95
CA ILE A 144 -23.44 12.55 32.21
C ILE A 144 -22.44 11.81 33.10
N ALA A 145 -22.36 12.15 34.39
CA ALA A 145 -21.44 11.51 35.32
C ALA A 145 -21.77 10.02 35.55
N GLU A 146 -23.05 9.66 35.53
CA GLU A 146 -23.50 8.28 35.77
C GLU A 146 -23.42 7.39 34.53
N VAL A 147 -23.86 7.89 33.36
CA VAL A 147 -23.97 7.06 32.15
C VAL A 147 -22.84 7.29 31.14
N GLY A 148 -22.08 8.37 31.29
CA GLY A 148 -21.10 8.82 30.31
C GLY A 148 -21.71 9.64 29.17
N GLN A 149 -20.86 10.43 28.50
CA GLN A 149 -21.26 11.42 27.50
C GLN A 149 -22.06 10.84 26.33
N GLU A 150 -21.61 9.74 25.72
CA GLU A 150 -22.29 9.13 24.56
C GLU A 150 -23.68 8.60 24.92
N LYS A 151 -23.81 7.88 26.04
CA LYS A 151 -25.10 7.35 26.49
C LYS A 151 -26.06 8.46 26.87
N ALA A 152 -25.57 9.50 27.57
CA ALA A 152 -26.37 10.66 27.93
C ALA A 152 -26.92 11.36 26.69
N PHE A 153 -26.07 11.56 25.68
CA PHE A 153 -26.49 12.12 24.40
C PHE A 153 -27.58 11.27 23.71
N VAL A 154 -27.40 9.94 23.64
CA VAL A 154 -28.39 9.06 23.02
C VAL A 154 -29.72 9.06 23.80
N ARG A 155 -29.70 9.22 25.13
CA ARG A 155 -30.93 9.39 25.94
C ARG A 155 -31.65 10.70 25.65
N VAL A 156 -30.92 11.79 25.46
CA VAL A 156 -31.51 13.07 25.03
C VAL A 156 -32.19 12.90 23.67
N VAL A 157 -31.48 12.32 22.70
CA VAL A 157 -32.03 12.05 21.36
C VAL A 157 -33.23 11.10 21.41
N SER A 158 -33.19 10.05 22.23
CA SER A 158 -34.30 9.10 22.35
C SER A 158 -35.57 9.78 22.87
N LYS A 159 -35.44 10.67 23.87
CA LYS A 159 -36.57 11.45 24.39
C LYS A 159 -37.10 12.45 23.35
N MET A 160 -36.21 13.10 22.59
CA MET A 160 -36.59 14.01 21.52
C MET A 160 -37.33 13.33 20.35
N LEU A 161 -36.99 12.07 20.05
CA LEU A 161 -37.61 11.31 18.95
C LEU A 161 -38.79 10.44 19.40
N GLY A 162 -39.02 10.29 20.71
CA GLY A 162 -40.04 9.37 21.24
C GLY A 162 -39.73 7.89 20.98
N VAL A 163 -38.45 7.54 20.78
CA VAL A 163 -38.00 6.17 20.49
C VAL A 163 -37.32 5.57 21.72
N SER A 164 -37.34 4.26 21.88
CA SER A 164 -36.65 3.60 22.98
C SER A 164 -35.12 3.77 22.90
N PHE A 165 -34.50 4.07 24.04
CA PHE A 165 -33.05 4.24 24.18
C PHE A 165 -32.28 3.03 23.65
N ASP A 166 -32.71 1.82 23.98
CA ASP A 166 -32.01 0.58 23.60
C ASP A 166 -31.93 0.40 22.08
N THR A 167 -32.95 0.82 21.34
CA THR A 167 -32.98 0.71 19.88
C THR A 167 -31.94 1.64 19.25
N LEU A 168 -31.88 2.90 19.72
CA LEU A 168 -30.89 3.86 19.24
C LEU A 168 -29.47 3.49 19.69
N TRP A 169 -29.31 3.02 20.93
CA TRP A 169 -28.01 2.61 21.47
C TRP A 169 -27.43 1.41 20.73
N LYS A 170 -28.22 0.35 20.51
CA LYS A 170 -27.79 -0.84 19.75
C LYS A 170 -27.36 -0.48 18.34
N ARG A 171 -28.04 0.47 17.69
CA ARG A 171 -27.64 0.96 16.38
C ARG A 171 -26.31 1.71 16.43
N HIS A 172 -26.16 2.65 17.36
CA HIS A 172 -24.93 3.42 17.54
C HIS A 172 -23.72 2.50 17.78
N GLU A 173 -23.90 1.50 18.65
CA GLU A 173 -22.86 0.51 18.96
C GLU A 173 -22.51 -0.37 17.75
N ARG A 174 -23.50 -0.78 16.94
CA ARG A 174 -23.26 -1.55 15.71
C ARG A 174 -22.44 -0.77 14.70
N GLU A 175 -22.73 0.52 14.53
CA GLU A 175 -21.98 1.39 13.61
C GLU A 175 -20.53 1.57 14.09
N ARG A 176 -20.31 1.76 15.39
CA ARG A 176 -18.97 1.85 16.00
C ARG A 176 -18.18 0.54 15.86
N ARG A 177 -18.77 -0.59 16.23
CA ARG A 177 -18.14 -1.92 16.14
C ARG A 177 -17.73 -2.24 14.70
N ARG A 178 -18.58 -1.92 13.71
CA ARG A 178 -18.24 -2.10 12.30
C ARG A 178 -16.99 -1.32 11.89
N ARG A 179 -16.88 -0.04 12.28
CA ARG A 179 -15.68 0.76 11.99
C ARG A 179 -14.43 0.20 12.64
N ILE A 180 -14.52 -0.22 13.92
CA ILE A 180 -13.39 -0.81 14.63
C ILE A 180 -12.95 -2.12 13.97
N ILE A 181 -13.87 -3.01 13.63
CA ILE A 181 -13.57 -4.28 12.95
C ILE A 181 -12.91 -4.02 11.59
N LEU A 182 -13.44 -3.09 10.80
CA LEU A 182 -12.85 -2.73 9.50
C LEU A 182 -11.42 -2.18 9.65
N ASN A 183 -11.17 -1.32 10.64
CA ASN A 183 -9.84 -0.79 10.92
C ASN A 183 -8.88 -1.90 11.36
N ILE A 184 -9.31 -2.81 12.24
CA ILE A 184 -8.49 -3.96 12.67
C ILE A 184 -8.14 -4.85 11.46
N LEU A 185 -9.13 -5.19 10.63
CA LEU A 185 -8.90 -6.00 9.42
C LEU A 185 -7.92 -5.35 8.46
N SER A 186 -8.03 -4.03 8.26
CA SER A 186 -7.07 -3.29 7.43
C SER A 186 -5.65 -3.30 7.99
N GLY A 187 -5.51 -3.20 9.32
CA GLY A 187 -4.21 -3.28 9.99
C GLY A 187 -3.56 -4.65 9.85
N ILE A 188 -4.33 -5.73 9.99
CA ILE A 188 -3.86 -7.11 9.78
C ILE A 188 -3.40 -7.31 8.33
N ALA A 189 -4.19 -6.84 7.36
CA ALA A 189 -3.83 -6.96 5.94
C ALA A 189 -2.53 -6.19 5.61
N ALA A 190 -2.35 -4.98 6.16
CA ALA A 190 -1.13 -4.20 5.98
C ALA A 190 0.10 -4.89 6.60
N ALA A 191 -0.03 -5.43 7.81
CA ALA A 191 1.05 -6.17 8.47
C ALA A 191 1.44 -7.44 7.68
N PHE A 192 0.45 -8.15 7.14
CA PHE A 192 0.69 -9.31 6.28
C PHE A 192 1.44 -8.91 4.99
N LEU A 193 1.03 -7.82 4.34
CA LEU A 193 1.72 -7.31 3.15
C LEU A 193 3.17 -6.93 3.44
N LEU A 194 3.43 -6.20 4.53
CA LEU A 194 4.79 -5.84 4.94
C LEU A 194 5.65 -7.06 5.24
N TYR A 195 5.11 -8.04 5.96
CA TYR A 195 5.79 -9.30 6.21
C TYR A 195 6.08 -10.07 4.91
N TRP A 196 5.12 -10.10 3.99
CA TRP A 196 5.28 -10.74 2.70
C TRP A 196 6.44 -10.12 1.91
N PHE A 197 6.57 -8.79 1.85
CA PHE A 197 7.70 -8.10 1.20
C PHE A 197 9.04 -8.26 1.92
N ALA A 198 9.05 -8.56 3.23
CA ALA A 198 10.28 -8.76 3.98
C ALA A 198 10.94 -10.12 3.71
N LEU A 199 10.17 -11.12 3.29
CA LEU A 199 10.70 -12.45 2.98
C LEU A 199 11.50 -12.44 1.67
N PRO A 200 12.70 -13.05 1.64
CA PRO A 200 13.48 -13.15 0.41
C PRO A 200 12.73 -13.95 -0.67
N VAL A 201 13.12 -13.75 -1.92
CA VAL A 201 12.64 -14.55 -3.06
C VAL A 201 13.74 -15.51 -3.48
N GLN A 202 13.37 -16.75 -3.74
CA GLN A 202 14.27 -17.74 -4.33
C GLN A 202 14.27 -17.56 -5.84
N LEU A 203 15.41 -17.26 -6.43
CA LEU A 203 15.54 -17.10 -7.86
C LEU A 203 16.39 -18.24 -8.42
N THR A 204 15.78 -19.08 -9.25
CA THR A 204 16.46 -20.19 -9.92
C THR A 204 16.67 -19.81 -11.36
N MET A 205 17.92 -19.69 -11.78
CA MET A 205 18.28 -19.37 -13.15
C MET A 205 18.90 -20.57 -13.83
N LYS A 206 18.49 -20.80 -15.07
CA LYS A 206 19.13 -21.71 -16.01
C LYS A 206 19.64 -20.91 -17.19
N LEU A 207 20.92 -21.05 -17.48
CA LEU A 207 21.54 -20.50 -18.68
C LEU A 207 21.50 -21.58 -19.76
N ASN A 208 20.97 -21.25 -20.93
CA ASN A 208 20.86 -22.16 -22.06
C ASN A 208 21.64 -21.59 -23.24
N ASP A 209 22.62 -22.34 -23.75
CA ASP A 209 23.22 -22.11 -25.07
C ASP A 209 22.57 -23.04 -26.09
N SER A 210 22.02 -22.47 -27.15
CA SER A 210 21.44 -23.22 -28.26
C SER A 210 22.50 -24.02 -29.06
N GLN A 211 23.76 -23.63 -28.98
CA GLN A 211 24.91 -24.23 -29.68
C GLN A 211 25.88 -24.87 -28.69
N HIS A 212 25.36 -25.71 -27.80
CA HIS A 212 26.05 -26.40 -26.70
C HIS A 212 27.25 -27.30 -27.11
N GLN A 213 27.60 -27.37 -28.39
CA GLN A 213 28.69 -28.21 -28.91
C GLN A 213 30.07 -27.53 -28.89
N LEU A 214 30.13 -26.26 -28.46
CA LEU A 214 31.36 -25.46 -28.42
C LEU A 214 31.81 -25.21 -26.97
N PRO A 215 33.12 -25.13 -26.71
CA PRO A 215 33.66 -24.93 -25.37
C PRO A 215 33.15 -23.63 -24.73
N PHE A 216 32.99 -23.64 -23.41
CA PHE A 216 32.51 -22.48 -22.64
C PHE A 216 33.56 -21.35 -22.55
N GLY A 217 34.83 -21.66 -22.83
CA GLY A 217 35.96 -20.76 -22.64
C GLY A 217 36.42 -20.66 -21.19
N THR A 218 37.64 -20.16 -20.99
CA THR A 218 38.21 -19.90 -19.66
C THR A 218 38.88 -18.54 -19.68
N THR A 219 38.54 -17.69 -18.70
CA THR A 219 39.15 -16.38 -18.47
C THR A 219 40.52 -16.55 -17.81
N ALA A 220 41.36 -15.52 -17.86
CA ALA A 220 42.70 -15.51 -17.22
C ALA A 220 42.68 -15.91 -15.73
N ASP A 221 41.57 -15.65 -15.04
CA ASP A 221 41.37 -15.91 -13.63
C ASP A 221 40.80 -17.32 -13.32
N GLY A 222 40.59 -18.16 -14.34
CA GLY A 222 40.21 -19.58 -14.17
C GLY A 222 38.71 -19.91 -14.14
N TYR A 223 37.82 -18.92 -14.31
CA TYR A 223 36.38 -19.14 -14.51
C TYR A 223 35.99 -18.95 -15.99
N GLY A 224 34.91 -19.60 -16.41
CA GLY A 224 34.40 -19.52 -17.79
C GLY A 224 33.45 -18.34 -18.05
N GLY A 225 32.80 -17.79 -17.02
CA GLY A 225 32.00 -16.58 -17.15
C GLY A 225 31.58 -15.97 -15.82
N ILE A 226 31.06 -14.75 -15.85
CA ILE A 226 30.55 -14.01 -14.70
C ILE A 226 29.08 -13.70 -14.93
N LEU A 227 28.25 -14.04 -13.96
CA LEU A 227 26.85 -13.63 -13.90
C LEU A 227 26.70 -12.62 -12.76
N THR A 228 26.33 -11.40 -13.07
CA THR A 228 26.03 -10.35 -12.07
C THR A 228 24.52 -10.25 -11.90
N VAL A 229 24.02 -10.44 -10.67
CA VAL A 229 22.60 -10.26 -10.33
C VAL A 229 22.47 -9.26 -9.21
N ASP A 230 21.75 -8.16 -9.46
CA ASP A 230 21.57 -7.08 -8.49
C ASP A 230 22.90 -6.57 -7.88
N GLY A 231 23.94 -6.51 -8.72
CA GLY A 231 25.30 -6.10 -8.32
C GLY A 231 26.14 -7.18 -7.61
N ASN A 232 25.65 -8.41 -7.46
CA ASN A 232 26.42 -9.53 -6.91
C ASN A 232 26.97 -10.41 -8.04
N ASP A 233 28.27 -10.66 -8.03
CA ASP A 233 28.95 -11.46 -9.04
C ASP A 233 29.00 -12.95 -8.66
N TYR A 234 28.60 -13.80 -9.61
CA TYR A 234 28.61 -15.25 -9.53
C TYR A 234 29.53 -15.81 -10.62
N TYR A 235 30.63 -16.43 -10.21
CA TYR A 235 31.63 -16.99 -11.13
C TYR A 235 31.23 -18.41 -11.56
N LEU A 236 31.16 -18.63 -12.87
CA LEU A 236 30.71 -19.88 -13.47
C LEU A 236 31.87 -20.63 -14.09
N THR A 237 31.95 -21.93 -13.79
CA THR A 237 32.93 -22.84 -14.42
C THR A 237 32.31 -23.69 -15.53
N LYS A 238 30.99 -23.86 -15.54
CA LYS A 238 30.24 -24.62 -16.56
C LYS A 238 28.88 -23.98 -16.83
N LEU A 239 28.42 -24.07 -18.08
CA LEU A 239 27.19 -23.44 -18.54
C LEU A 239 25.90 -24.12 -18.04
N ASP A 240 25.88 -25.45 -17.94
CA ASP A 240 24.69 -26.24 -17.51
C ASP A 240 24.39 -26.14 -16.01
N THR A 241 24.94 -25.14 -15.34
CA THR A 241 24.75 -24.98 -13.90
C THR A 241 23.42 -24.28 -13.66
N VAL A 242 22.52 -24.95 -12.92
CA VAL A 242 21.37 -24.28 -12.31
C VAL A 242 21.89 -23.42 -11.17
N ILE A 243 21.67 -22.11 -11.26
CA ILE A 243 22.13 -21.15 -10.26
C ILE A 243 20.96 -20.83 -9.37
N GLU A 244 21.04 -21.26 -8.11
CA GLU A 244 20.05 -20.97 -7.08
C GLU A 244 20.50 -19.77 -6.26
N LEU A 245 19.80 -18.64 -6.42
CA LEU A 245 20.00 -17.44 -5.64
C LEU A 245 18.98 -17.39 -4.52
N HIS A 246 19.43 -17.68 -3.30
CA HIS A 246 18.56 -17.72 -2.12
C HIS A 246 18.36 -16.35 -1.45
N SER A 247 19.06 -15.30 -1.89
CA SER A 247 19.17 -14.03 -1.17
C SER A 247 18.69 -12.80 -1.95
N VAL A 248 17.79 -12.97 -2.93
CA VAL A 248 17.20 -11.80 -3.58
C VAL A 248 16.22 -11.13 -2.62
N ALA A 249 16.43 -9.83 -2.36
CA ALA A 249 15.65 -9.12 -1.38
C ALA A 249 14.17 -9.05 -1.78
N GLY A 250 13.28 -9.28 -0.81
CA GLY A 250 11.84 -9.39 -1.06
C GLY A 250 11.18 -8.13 -1.64
N PHE A 251 11.83 -6.96 -1.52
CA PHE A 251 11.32 -5.72 -2.12
C PHE A 251 11.40 -5.72 -3.66
N HIS A 252 12.16 -6.62 -4.28
CA HIS A 252 12.12 -6.82 -5.74
C HIS A 252 10.87 -7.59 -6.20
N ARG A 253 10.01 -8.08 -5.28
CA ARG A 253 8.71 -8.64 -5.65
C ARG A 253 7.87 -7.59 -6.37
N LEU A 254 7.19 -8.02 -7.44
CA LEU A 254 6.47 -7.13 -8.36
C LEU A 254 7.35 -6.09 -9.07
N GLY A 255 8.67 -6.16 -8.90
CA GLY A 255 9.66 -5.36 -9.61
C GLY A 255 10.53 -6.22 -10.51
N SER A 256 11.60 -5.61 -10.98
CA SER A 256 12.61 -6.27 -11.78
C SER A 256 13.97 -6.32 -11.07
N VAL A 257 14.79 -7.29 -11.48
CA VAL A 257 16.18 -7.42 -11.08
C VAL A 257 17.04 -7.39 -12.33
N ASP A 258 18.09 -6.57 -12.28
CA ASP A 258 19.06 -6.49 -13.36
C ASP A 258 20.01 -7.67 -13.32
N VAL A 259 20.18 -8.29 -14.47
CA VAL A 259 21.03 -9.44 -14.70
C VAL A 259 21.95 -9.15 -15.87
N GLN A 260 23.24 -9.34 -15.63
CA GLN A 260 24.27 -9.22 -16.64
C GLN A 260 25.08 -10.52 -16.71
N PHE A 261 25.35 -10.98 -17.91
CA PHE A 261 26.22 -12.13 -18.14
C PHE A 261 27.35 -11.75 -19.10
N VAL A 262 28.57 -12.10 -18.71
CA VAL A 262 29.80 -11.86 -19.48
C VAL A 262 30.62 -13.15 -19.47
N ALA A 263 30.93 -13.67 -20.65
CA ALA A 263 31.81 -14.80 -20.83
C ALA A 263 32.62 -14.58 -22.11
N PRO A 264 33.85 -15.12 -22.22
CA PRO A 264 34.53 -15.23 -23.51
C PRO A 264 33.61 -15.95 -24.48
N TYR A 265 33.59 -15.55 -25.76
CA TYR A 265 32.87 -16.25 -26.82
C TYR A 265 31.36 -16.04 -26.87
N TYR A 266 30.84 -15.13 -26.05
CA TYR A 266 29.42 -14.80 -25.98
C TYR A 266 29.22 -13.30 -26.03
N ASP A 267 28.11 -12.90 -26.65
CA ASP A 267 27.64 -11.52 -26.55
C ASP A 267 27.32 -11.19 -25.08
N THR A 268 27.72 -9.99 -24.65
CA THR A 268 27.37 -9.52 -23.31
C THR A 268 25.86 -9.36 -23.20
N LEU A 269 25.24 -10.17 -22.35
CA LEU A 269 23.82 -10.08 -22.07
C LEU A 269 23.59 -9.08 -20.93
N ARG A 270 22.68 -8.13 -21.14
CA ARG A 270 22.15 -7.25 -20.09
C ARG A 270 20.63 -7.23 -20.20
N THR A 271 19.94 -7.67 -19.17
CA THR A 271 18.48 -7.74 -19.15
C THR A 271 17.94 -7.49 -17.75
N SER A 272 16.66 -7.13 -17.65
CA SER A 272 15.96 -6.94 -16.38
C SER A 272 14.82 -7.95 -16.30
N ILE A 273 14.77 -8.73 -15.22
CA ILE A 273 13.83 -9.84 -15.05
C ILE A 273 12.79 -9.50 -14.01
N ASN A 274 11.52 -9.65 -14.37
CA ASN A 274 10.41 -9.51 -13.44
C ASN A 274 10.30 -10.73 -12.54
N ILE A 275 10.42 -10.52 -11.23
CA ILE A 275 10.35 -11.59 -10.22
C ILE A 275 8.91 -12.09 -10.00
N GLY A 276 7.91 -11.30 -10.40
CA GLY A 276 6.50 -11.63 -10.21
C GLY A 276 6.09 -11.56 -8.74
N SER A 277 5.00 -12.26 -8.40
CA SER A 277 4.41 -12.26 -7.04
C SER A 277 4.69 -13.53 -6.24
N GLY A 278 5.47 -14.46 -6.78
CA GLY A 278 5.75 -15.76 -6.16
C GLY A 278 6.82 -15.70 -5.06
N MET A 279 6.96 -16.81 -4.33
CA MET A 279 8.11 -17.04 -3.44
C MET A 279 9.34 -17.55 -4.20
N SER A 280 9.14 -18.03 -5.42
CA SER A 280 10.19 -18.51 -6.31
C SER A 280 9.96 -18.00 -7.73
N ALA A 281 11.03 -17.64 -8.41
CA ALA A 281 11.02 -17.28 -9.82
C ALA A 281 12.00 -18.20 -10.57
N ASN A 282 11.50 -18.88 -11.60
CA ASN A 282 12.32 -19.70 -12.48
C ASN A 282 12.56 -18.94 -13.76
N LEU A 283 13.83 -18.78 -14.13
CA LEU A 283 14.22 -18.06 -15.32
C LEU A 283 15.07 -18.95 -16.21
N ASN A 284 14.76 -18.92 -17.50
CA ASN A 284 15.58 -19.52 -18.53
C ASN A 284 16.10 -18.42 -19.45
N ILE A 285 17.42 -18.25 -19.47
CA ILE A 285 18.09 -17.22 -20.26
C ILE A 285 18.79 -17.91 -21.43
N GLY A 286 18.39 -17.54 -22.65
CA GLY A 286 19.11 -17.92 -23.86
C GLY A 286 20.36 -17.06 -24.04
N LEU A 287 21.49 -17.70 -24.28
CA LEU A 287 22.76 -17.06 -24.59
C LEU A 287 23.05 -17.11 -26.09
N THR A 288 23.73 -16.09 -26.61
CA THR A 288 24.15 -15.98 -28.02
C THR A 288 25.67 -15.89 -28.08
N ARG A 289 26.27 -16.69 -28.97
CA ARG A 289 27.72 -16.69 -29.23
C ARG A 289 28.11 -15.46 -30.04
N ASP A 290 29.29 -14.91 -29.77
CA ASP A 290 29.86 -13.80 -30.54
C ASP A 290 30.55 -14.29 -31.83
N ASP A 291 31.12 -13.36 -32.60
CA ASP A 291 31.81 -13.67 -33.87
C ASP A 291 33.23 -14.24 -33.70
N THR A 292 33.72 -14.49 -32.47
CA THR A 292 35.11 -14.92 -32.27
C THR A 292 35.42 -16.30 -32.86
N PHE A 293 34.43 -17.20 -32.94
CA PHE A 293 34.57 -18.53 -33.55
C PHE A 293 34.48 -18.49 -35.07
N ARG A 294 34.08 -17.35 -35.64
CA ARG A 294 33.75 -17.26 -37.06
C ARG A 294 34.96 -17.48 -37.95
N TYR A 295 36.16 -17.16 -37.49
CA TYR A 295 37.36 -17.20 -38.33
C TYR A 295 38.33 -18.27 -37.85
N PHE A 296 38.73 -19.13 -38.78
CA PHE A 296 39.87 -20.02 -38.61
C PHE A 296 41.00 -19.51 -39.52
N SER A 297 42.12 -19.12 -38.92
CA SER A 297 43.21 -18.44 -39.62
C SER A 297 44.57 -18.91 -39.16
N GLY A 298 45.55 -18.81 -40.04
CA GLY A 298 46.90 -19.27 -39.75
C GLY A 298 47.84 -19.08 -40.92
N GLN A 299 48.99 -19.75 -40.85
CA GLN A 299 50.02 -19.76 -41.87
C GLN A 299 50.53 -21.18 -42.15
N VAL A 300 50.97 -21.40 -43.38
CA VAL A 300 51.57 -22.65 -43.84
C VAL A 300 53.00 -22.36 -44.27
N LEU A 301 53.95 -23.06 -43.65
CA LEU A 301 55.39 -22.91 -43.88
C LEU A 301 55.98 -24.24 -44.36
N ASP A 302 57.08 -24.16 -45.10
CA ASP A 302 57.91 -25.31 -45.46
C ASP A 302 58.71 -25.75 -44.22
N PHE A 303 58.68 -27.04 -43.89
CA PHE A 303 59.34 -27.56 -42.70
C PHE A 303 60.87 -27.41 -42.73
N GLU A 304 61.50 -27.54 -43.90
CA GLU A 304 62.96 -27.53 -44.03
C GLU A 304 63.52 -26.10 -44.16
N SER A 305 62.87 -25.24 -44.94
CA SER A 305 63.35 -23.88 -45.19
C SER A 305 62.72 -22.82 -44.29
N GLY A 306 61.59 -23.12 -43.63
CA GLY A 306 60.80 -22.15 -42.88
C GLY A 306 60.17 -21.06 -43.74
N THR A 307 60.20 -21.20 -45.07
CA THR A 307 59.63 -20.22 -46.00
C THR A 307 58.13 -20.41 -46.15
N PRO A 308 57.34 -19.34 -46.33
CA PRO A 308 55.91 -19.47 -46.57
C PRO A 308 55.57 -20.26 -47.83
N VAL A 309 54.54 -21.12 -47.75
CA VAL A 309 54.04 -21.91 -48.88
C VAL A 309 52.82 -21.20 -49.46
N ALA A 310 53.00 -20.54 -50.59
CA ALA A 310 51.92 -19.88 -51.33
C ALA A 310 51.09 -20.88 -52.16
N ASN A 311 49.80 -20.57 -52.38
CA ASN A 311 48.86 -21.39 -53.15
C ASN A 311 48.61 -22.81 -52.61
N ALA A 312 48.90 -23.07 -51.33
CA ALA A 312 48.47 -24.29 -50.67
C ALA A 312 46.95 -24.26 -50.49
N THR A 313 46.27 -25.35 -50.83
CA THR A 313 44.83 -25.51 -50.59
C THR A 313 44.61 -26.02 -49.18
N PHE A 314 43.96 -25.20 -48.38
CA PHE A 314 43.53 -25.51 -47.02
C PHE A 314 42.04 -25.86 -47.05
N SER A 315 41.66 -27.00 -46.45
CA SER A 315 40.28 -27.47 -46.45
C SER A 315 39.85 -28.08 -45.11
N ILE A 316 38.58 -27.91 -44.77
CA ILE A 316 37.95 -28.40 -43.55
C ILE A 316 36.75 -29.29 -43.92
N ASP A 317 36.52 -30.36 -43.14
CA ASP A 317 35.40 -31.32 -43.30
C ASP A 317 35.33 -31.88 -44.72
N GLY A 318 36.45 -32.41 -45.22
CA GLY A 318 36.53 -33.03 -46.54
C GLY A 318 36.26 -32.08 -47.70
N GLY A 319 36.56 -30.78 -47.54
CA GLY A 319 36.41 -29.77 -48.59
C GLY A 319 35.08 -29.00 -48.56
N SER A 320 34.25 -29.19 -47.54
CA SER A 320 33.02 -28.41 -47.36
C SER A 320 33.30 -26.91 -47.21
N PHE A 321 34.45 -26.58 -46.63
CA PHE A 321 35.01 -25.24 -46.59
C PHE A 321 36.47 -25.32 -47.06
N SER A 322 36.87 -24.49 -48.03
CA SER A 322 38.25 -24.44 -48.51
C SER A 322 38.70 -23.02 -48.85
N THR A 323 39.99 -22.74 -48.68
CA THR A 323 40.65 -21.50 -49.06
C THR A 323 42.07 -21.79 -49.54
N THR A 324 42.72 -20.82 -50.19
CA THR A 324 44.11 -20.95 -50.63
C THR A 324 45.01 -19.97 -49.88
N THR A 325 46.25 -20.38 -49.58
CA THR A 325 47.21 -19.49 -48.93
C THR A 325 47.69 -18.36 -49.84
N ASP A 326 47.91 -17.18 -49.26
CA ASP A 326 48.48 -16.01 -49.95
C ASP A 326 50.00 -16.13 -50.18
N GLU A 327 50.62 -15.09 -50.76
CA GLU A 327 52.07 -15.04 -51.00
C GLU A 327 52.91 -15.14 -49.71
N ASN A 328 52.32 -14.85 -48.55
CA ASN A 328 52.93 -14.98 -47.23
C ASN A 328 52.53 -16.28 -46.53
N GLY A 329 51.95 -17.24 -47.26
CA GLY A 329 51.52 -18.53 -46.74
C GLY A 329 50.32 -18.46 -45.79
N ARG A 330 49.63 -17.31 -45.69
CA ARG A 330 48.52 -17.12 -44.76
C ARG A 330 47.19 -17.55 -45.36
N PHE A 331 46.33 -18.12 -44.55
CA PHE A 331 44.97 -18.46 -44.92
C PHE A 331 43.98 -17.94 -43.88
N CYS A 332 42.75 -17.70 -44.31
CA CYS A 332 41.62 -17.36 -43.46
C CYS A 332 40.36 -17.97 -44.06
N ILE A 333 39.56 -18.63 -43.23
CA ILE A 333 38.30 -19.25 -43.62
C ILE A 333 37.20 -18.85 -42.65
N ASP A 334 36.04 -18.47 -43.21
CA ASP A 334 34.83 -18.08 -42.48
C ASP A 334 33.97 -19.33 -42.23
N LEU A 335 33.87 -19.73 -40.97
CA LEU A 335 33.08 -20.87 -40.50
C LEU A 335 31.84 -20.35 -39.76
N PRO A 336 30.63 -20.46 -40.32
CA PRO A 336 29.42 -20.02 -39.63
C PRO A 336 29.16 -20.88 -38.38
N ILE A 337 28.56 -20.28 -37.34
CA ILE A 337 28.43 -20.88 -36.01
C ILE A 337 27.81 -22.29 -36.05
N GLY A 338 26.76 -22.51 -36.87
CA GLY A 338 26.10 -23.82 -36.99
C GLY A 338 26.94 -24.92 -37.66
N ALA A 339 28.07 -24.58 -38.28
CA ALA A 339 29.02 -25.54 -38.85
C ALA A 339 30.20 -25.82 -37.91
N GLN A 340 30.40 -25.05 -36.85
CA GLN A 340 31.52 -25.22 -35.92
C GLN A 340 31.30 -26.44 -35.02
N ARG A 341 32.38 -27.13 -34.65
CA ARG A 341 32.39 -28.29 -33.75
C ARG A 341 33.63 -28.21 -32.85
N GLU A 342 33.71 -29.00 -31.80
CA GLU A 342 34.89 -29.07 -30.94
C GLU A 342 36.14 -29.49 -31.72
N CYS A 343 36.03 -30.49 -32.60
CA CYS A 343 37.11 -30.91 -33.51
C CYS A 343 36.64 -30.91 -34.98
N LYS A 344 37.56 -30.63 -35.89
CA LYS A 344 37.37 -30.66 -37.34
C LYS A 344 38.53 -31.34 -38.04
N ASP A 345 38.23 -32.07 -39.09
CA ASP A 345 39.26 -32.67 -39.95
C ASP A 345 39.78 -31.60 -40.91
N VAL A 346 41.07 -31.30 -40.80
CA VAL A 346 41.82 -30.33 -41.58
C VAL A 346 42.70 -31.08 -42.58
N THR A 347 42.63 -30.68 -43.85
CA THR A 347 43.48 -31.20 -44.92
C THR A 347 44.17 -30.06 -45.65
N ILE A 348 45.50 -30.13 -45.75
CA ILE A 348 46.33 -29.14 -46.45
C ILE A 348 47.09 -29.85 -47.58
N SER A 349 46.99 -29.32 -48.80
CA SER A 349 47.68 -29.86 -49.98
C SER A 349 48.34 -28.73 -50.76
N ALA A 350 49.57 -28.98 -51.25
CA ALA A 350 50.31 -28.05 -52.10
C ALA A 350 51.14 -28.84 -53.11
N ASP A 351 51.35 -28.28 -54.31
CA ASP A 351 52.11 -28.94 -55.36
C ASP A 351 53.56 -29.17 -54.94
N GLY A 352 54.01 -30.42 -54.98
CA GLY A 352 55.35 -30.81 -54.56
C GLY A 352 55.54 -30.99 -53.04
N TYR A 353 54.43 -31.06 -52.29
CA TYR A 353 54.42 -31.35 -50.85
C TYR A 353 53.52 -32.55 -50.53
N ALA A 354 53.85 -33.29 -49.47
CA ALA A 354 52.98 -34.31 -48.91
C ALA A 354 51.72 -33.70 -48.30
N THR A 355 50.56 -34.31 -48.53
CA THR A 355 49.29 -33.88 -47.95
C THR A 355 49.33 -34.03 -46.43
N PHE A 356 48.94 -32.97 -45.72
CA PHE A 356 48.80 -32.97 -44.27
C PHE A 356 47.33 -33.18 -43.90
N GLU A 357 47.05 -34.11 -42.99
CA GLU A 357 45.72 -34.39 -42.45
C GLU A 357 45.79 -34.45 -40.92
N SER A 358 44.93 -33.70 -40.24
CA SER A 358 44.86 -33.67 -38.77
C SER A 358 43.44 -33.34 -38.30
N ALA A 359 43.08 -33.81 -37.11
CA ALA A 359 41.85 -33.39 -36.43
C ALA A 359 42.19 -32.29 -35.41
N GLU A 360 41.61 -31.10 -35.57
CA GLU A 360 41.98 -29.91 -34.78
C GLU A 360 40.79 -29.20 -34.14
N GLU A 361 41.09 -28.45 -33.08
CA GLU A 361 40.11 -27.63 -32.37
C GLU A 361 39.78 -26.35 -33.15
N VAL A 362 38.49 -26.00 -33.26
CA VAL A 362 37.99 -24.95 -34.16
C VAL A 362 38.31 -23.52 -33.71
N VAL A 363 38.77 -23.32 -32.48
CA VAL A 363 39.03 -21.99 -31.92
C VAL A 363 40.43 -21.46 -32.25
N ALA A 364 41.15 -22.11 -33.15
CA ALA A 364 42.56 -21.84 -33.38
C ALA A 364 42.73 -20.66 -34.38
N GLN A 365 43.16 -19.51 -33.85
CA GLN A 365 43.61 -18.36 -34.62
C GLN A 365 45.13 -18.32 -34.62
N ASP A 366 45.71 -17.89 -35.74
CA ASP A 366 47.16 -17.80 -35.96
C ASP A 366 47.91 -19.14 -35.84
N VAL A 367 47.27 -20.23 -36.25
CA VAL A 367 47.89 -21.57 -36.28
C VAL A 367 49.03 -21.61 -37.30
N THR A 368 50.11 -22.32 -36.98
CA THR A 368 51.21 -22.54 -37.92
C THR A 368 51.30 -24.01 -38.30
N TYR A 369 51.12 -24.29 -39.59
CA TYR A 369 51.32 -25.62 -40.17
C TYR A 369 52.66 -25.71 -40.86
N MET A 370 53.29 -26.87 -40.75
CA MET A 370 54.55 -27.18 -41.41
C MET A 370 54.33 -28.29 -42.43
N LEU A 371 54.56 -28.02 -43.72
CA LEU A 371 54.47 -29.01 -44.80
C LEU A 371 55.84 -29.60 -45.11
N HIS A 372 55.87 -30.91 -45.36
CA HIS A 372 57.05 -31.65 -45.80
C HIS A 372 56.98 -31.89 -47.32
N LYS A 373 58.12 -31.78 -48.00
CA LYS A 373 58.23 -32.08 -49.45
C LYS A 373 58.23 -33.57 -49.74
#